data_AF-A0A2N6BEW0-F1
#
_entry.id   AF-A0A2N6BEW0-F1
#
_cell.length_a   1.000
_cell.length_b   1.000
_cell.length_c   1.000
_cell.angle_alpha   90.00
_cell.angle_beta   90.00
_cell.angle_gamma   90.00
#
_symmetry.space_group_name_H-M   'P 1'
#
loop_
_entity.id
_entity.type
_entity.pdbx_description
1 polymer ?
#
loop_
_entity_poly.entity_id
_entity_poly.type
_entity_poly.pdbx_seq_one_letter_code
_entity_poly.pdbx_strand_id
1 'polypeptide(L)'
;MSKDKKTVTTVNPRTASRRKFMKGLAGTAIGATLAGKAMASAGSKKSGFLTINSLEEYLQKNYREMTKEEKAQVLARMEKEYSERYGKDVKVKDTEPIDGVKFTYALDLNRCIGCRRCVYACVDENNQSRENPQVQYIKVLQFENGTMDFEESNRYYNPEQVPEEGKYYMPVQCQHCEKAPCVKACPIKATWTEDDGIVVVDYNWCIGCRYCMAACPYEGRSFNWGDPHLPAEEMNPNTHYLGNRPRMRGVVEKCTFCIQRSREGRYPACVEICPVGARKFGDMNDPTSEVRYIFEHKRVFRIKEDLLTEPKFFYFFG
;
A
#
# COMPACT_ATOMS: atom_id res chain seq x y z
N MET A 1 -25.74 29.04 -10.39
CA MET A 1 -24.47 28.69 -11.05
C MET A 1 -23.98 27.38 -10.44
N SER A 2 -24.58 26.26 -10.86
CA SER A 2 -23.99 25.30 -11.81
C SER A 2 -22.60 24.82 -11.39
N LYS A 3 -22.54 23.58 -10.90
CA LYS A 3 -21.67 22.54 -11.45
C LYS A 3 -22.17 21.18 -10.95
N ASP A 4 -22.91 20.52 -11.83
CA ASP A 4 -23.18 19.08 -11.79
C ASP A 4 -21.85 18.34 -11.71
N LYS A 5 -21.47 17.90 -10.50
CA LYS A 5 -20.46 16.85 -10.34
C LYS A 5 -21.10 15.56 -10.82
N LYS A 6 -20.86 15.20 -12.08
CA LYS A 6 -21.17 13.87 -12.62
C LYS A 6 -20.39 12.85 -11.81
N THR A 7 -21.02 12.31 -10.77
CA THR A 7 -20.64 11.05 -10.13
C THR A 7 -20.65 10.00 -11.24
N VAL A 8 -19.46 9.53 -11.63
CA VAL A 8 -19.31 8.43 -12.58
C VAL A 8 -19.92 7.20 -11.94
N THR A 9 -21.10 6.84 -12.40
CA THR A 9 -21.83 5.64 -12.00
C THR A 9 -20.98 4.42 -12.36
N THR A 10 -20.70 3.62 -11.35
CA THR A 10 -19.81 2.46 -11.35
C THR A 10 -20.13 1.44 -12.44
N VAL A 11 -19.27 1.32 -13.45
CA VAL A 11 -19.16 0.08 -14.25
C VAL A 11 -18.36 -0.91 -13.41
N ASN A 12 -19.02 -2.00 -13.01
CA ASN A 12 -18.62 -2.91 -11.95
C ASN A 12 -18.00 -4.21 -12.52
N PRO A 13 -16.69 -4.47 -12.34
CA PRO A 13 -16.12 -5.78 -12.60
C PRO A 13 -15.93 -6.65 -11.34
N ARG A 14 -16.24 -6.20 -10.12
CA ARG A 14 -16.01 -6.98 -8.88
C ARG A 14 -17.20 -7.00 -7.93
N THR A 15 -18.23 -7.78 -8.28
CA THR A 15 -19.28 -8.18 -7.32
C THR A 15 -18.86 -9.34 -6.39
N ALA A 16 -17.67 -9.92 -6.59
CA ALA A 16 -17.18 -11.06 -5.82
C ALA A 16 -15.66 -10.98 -5.53
N SER A 17 -15.28 -11.00 -4.26
CA SER A 17 -13.89 -11.22 -3.86
C SER A 17 -13.45 -12.65 -4.22
N ARG A 18 -12.15 -12.90 -4.37
CA ARG A 18 -11.63 -14.25 -4.65
C ARG A 18 -12.15 -15.32 -3.69
N ARG A 19 -12.32 -14.94 -2.42
CA ARG A 19 -12.98 -15.78 -1.40
C ARG A 19 -14.41 -16.19 -1.79
N LYS A 20 -15.21 -15.26 -2.33
CA LYS A 20 -16.61 -15.52 -2.72
C LYS A 20 -16.68 -16.45 -3.93
N PHE A 21 -15.76 -16.32 -4.89
CA PHE A 21 -15.69 -17.27 -6.02
C PHE A 21 -15.22 -18.66 -5.58
N MET A 22 -14.18 -18.78 -4.73
CA MET A 22 -13.76 -20.08 -4.18
C MET A 22 -14.91 -20.78 -3.45
N LYS A 23 -15.72 -20.02 -2.71
CA LYS A 23 -16.96 -20.53 -2.10
C LYS A 23 -18.04 -20.89 -3.14
N GLY A 24 -18.14 -20.15 -4.23
CA GLY A 24 -19.08 -20.42 -5.33
C GLY A 24 -18.75 -21.69 -6.10
N LEU A 25 -17.48 -21.93 -6.43
CA LEU A 25 -17.01 -23.15 -7.10
C LEU A 25 -17.27 -24.41 -6.27
N ALA A 26 -17.06 -24.33 -4.94
CA ALA A 26 -17.40 -25.42 -4.04
C ALA A 26 -18.90 -25.73 -4.01
N GLY A 27 -19.76 -24.74 -4.30
CA GLY A 27 -21.21 -24.90 -4.41
C GLY A 27 -21.69 -25.41 -5.78
N THR A 28 -20.87 -25.31 -6.84
CA THR A 28 -21.19 -25.75 -8.20
C THR A 28 -20.52 -27.08 -8.59
N ALA A 29 -19.97 -27.82 -7.63
CA ALA A 29 -19.33 -29.11 -7.86
C ALA A 29 -20.29 -30.25 -8.29
N ILE A 30 -21.52 -29.92 -8.69
CA ILE A 30 -22.46 -30.82 -9.35
C ILE A 30 -22.66 -30.27 -10.78
N GLY A 31 -21.91 -30.80 -11.75
CA GLY A 31 -22.20 -30.61 -13.18
C GLY A 31 -21.13 -29.91 -14.03
N ALA A 32 -19.88 -30.36 -13.99
CA ALA A 32 -18.80 -29.83 -14.85
C ALA A 32 -18.74 -30.43 -16.28
N THR A 33 -19.78 -31.11 -16.78
CA THR A 33 -19.72 -31.83 -18.07
C THR A 33 -20.53 -31.24 -19.24
N LEU A 34 -21.24 -30.11 -19.09
CA LEU A 34 -22.06 -29.55 -20.20
C LEU A 34 -21.75 -28.11 -20.63
N ALA A 35 -20.78 -27.42 -20.03
CA ALA A 35 -20.54 -25.99 -20.31
C ALA A 35 -19.62 -25.70 -21.53
N GLY A 36 -19.18 -26.72 -22.28
CA GLY A 36 -18.20 -26.54 -23.36
C GLY A 36 -18.74 -25.95 -24.67
N LYS A 37 -20.06 -25.88 -24.87
CA LYS A 37 -20.66 -25.47 -26.17
C LYS A 37 -21.56 -24.24 -26.12
N ALA A 38 -21.82 -23.64 -24.95
CA ALA A 38 -22.77 -22.53 -24.82
C ALA A 38 -22.13 -21.12 -24.78
N MET A 39 -20.80 -20.99 -24.80
CA MET A 39 -20.15 -19.67 -24.68
C MET A 39 -19.89 -18.93 -26.01
N ALA A 40 -20.17 -19.54 -27.17
CA ALA A 40 -19.85 -18.93 -28.48
C ALA A 40 -20.96 -18.06 -29.08
N SER A 41 -22.14 -17.95 -28.48
CA SER A 41 -23.27 -17.22 -29.09
C SER A 41 -24.20 -16.57 -28.07
N ALA A 42 -23.75 -15.51 -27.41
CA ALA A 42 -24.66 -14.56 -26.76
C ALA A 42 -24.00 -13.20 -26.63
N GLY A 43 -24.06 -12.42 -27.71
CA GLY A 43 -23.87 -10.98 -27.63
C GLY A 43 -24.98 -10.34 -26.79
N SER A 44 -24.57 -9.44 -25.90
CA SER A 44 -25.37 -8.34 -25.34
C SER A 44 -26.69 -8.69 -24.62
N LYS A 45 -26.62 -8.75 -23.28
CA LYS A 45 -27.44 -7.98 -22.30
C LYS A 45 -27.73 -8.79 -21.03
N LYS A 46 -27.39 -8.17 -19.89
CA LYS A 46 -28.04 -8.28 -18.57
C LYS A 46 -28.47 -9.70 -18.14
N SER A 47 -27.51 -10.53 -17.77
CA SER A 47 -27.67 -11.50 -16.70
C SER A 47 -26.33 -11.65 -16.00
N GLY A 48 -26.32 -11.54 -14.68
CA GLY A 48 -25.11 -11.41 -13.89
C GLY A 48 -24.32 -12.71 -13.83
N PHE A 49 -23.23 -12.81 -14.59
CA PHE A 49 -22.09 -13.65 -14.24
C PHE A 49 -20.89 -13.26 -15.12
N LEU A 50 -19.90 -12.58 -14.52
CA LEU A 50 -18.52 -12.34 -14.99
C LEU A 50 -18.33 -11.73 -16.40
N THR A 51 -17.79 -10.51 -16.46
CA THR A 51 -17.19 -9.98 -17.70
C THR A 51 -15.92 -10.77 -18.04
N ILE A 52 -15.51 -10.84 -19.31
CA ILE A 52 -14.30 -11.57 -19.74
C ILE A 52 -13.07 -11.13 -18.93
N ASN A 53 -12.91 -9.80 -18.74
CA ASN A 53 -11.84 -9.22 -17.90
C ASN A 53 -11.84 -9.75 -16.46
N SER A 54 -13.02 -10.03 -15.89
CA SER A 54 -13.15 -10.54 -14.53
C SER A 54 -12.79 -12.02 -14.40
N LEU A 55 -12.93 -12.82 -15.47
CA LEU A 55 -12.52 -14.23 -15.47
C LEU A 55 -11.00 -14.36 -15.67
N GLU A 56 -10.41 -13.57 -16.56
CA GLU A 56 -8.95 -13.53 -16.75
C GLU A 56 -8.24 -13.04 -15.47
N GLU A 57 -8.77 -11.99 -14.84
CA GLU A 57 -8.26 -11.52 -13.54
C GLU A 57 -8.42 -12.60 -12.45
N TYR A 58 -9.48 -13.40 -12.54
CA TYR A 58 -9.71 -14.48 -11.60
C TYR A 58 -8.68 -15.60 -11.73
N LEU A 59 -8.43 -16.05 -12.96
CA LEU A 59 -7.49 -17.13 -13.28
C LEU A 59 -6.02 -16.67 -13.24
N GLN A 60 -5.77 -15.37 -13.06
CA GLN A 60 -4.43 -14.81 -12.92
C GLN A 60 -3.62 -15.57 -11.86
N LYS A 61 -2.42 -16.03 -12.22
CA LYS A 61 -1.48 -16.69 -11.29
C LYS A 61 -0.94 -15.71 -10.23
N ASN A 62 -0.27 -16.26 -9.22
CA ASN A 62 0.51 -15.46 -8.29
C ASN A 62 1.58 -14.69 -9.07
N TYR A 63 1.79 -13.41 -8.76
CA TYR A 63 2.75 -12.57 -9.48
C TYR A 63 4.15 -13.19 -9.61
N ARG A 64 4.61 -13.91 -8.58
CA ARG A 64 5.94 -14.58 -8.59
C ARG A 64 6.02 -15.80 -9.51
N GLU A 65 4.89 -16.34 -9.95
CA GLU A 65 4.79 -17.51 -10.82
C GLU A 65 4.44 -17.13 -12.27
N MET A 66 4.19 -15.84 -12.53
CA MET A 66 3.84 -15.35 -13.85
C MET A 66 5.09 -15.25 -14.75
N THR A 67 4.96 -15.63 -16.01
CA THR A 67 5.98 -15.35 -17.03
C THR A 67 6.03 -13.86 -17.37
N LYS A 68 7.08 -13.41 -18.07
CA LYS A 68 7.19 -12.01 -18.50
C LYS A 68 6.03 -11.60 -19.41
N GLU A 69 5.58 -12.51 -20.25
CA GLU A 69 4.44 -12.33 -21.16
C GLU A 69 3.13 -12.22 -20.38
N GLU A 70 2.92 -13.10 -19.40
CA GLU A 70 1.74 -13.05 -18.51
C GLU A 70 1.70 -11.75 -17.71
N LYS A 71 2.85 -11.32 -17.15
CA LYS A 71 2.98 -10.02 -16.48
C LYS A 71 2.61 -8.87 -17.42
N ALA A 72 3.18 -8.83 -18.63
CA ALA A 72 2.91 -7.78 -19.61
C ALA A 72 1.41 -7.69 -20.00
N GLN A 73 0.74 -8.84 -20.17
CA GLN A 73 -0.70 -8.88 -20.42
C GLN A 73 -1.52 -8.31 -19.26
N VAL A 74 -1.15 -8.65 -18.02
CA VAL A 74 -1.80 -8.12 -16.81
C VAL A 74 -1.62 -6.61 -16.70
N LEU A 75 -0.40 -6.10 -16.93
CA LEU A 75 -0.11 -4.67 -16.90
C LEU A 75 -0.92 -3.92 -17.96
N ALA A 76 -0.93 -4.38 -19.21
CA ALA A 76 -1.68 -3.77 -20.30
C ALA A 76 -3.20 -3.75 -20.02
N ARG A 77 -3.74 -4.85 -19.45
CA ARG A 77 -5.13 -4.92 -19.02
C ARG A 77 -5.44 -3.88 -17.95
N MET A 78 -4.57 -3.74 -16.95
CA MET A 78 -4.75 -2.78 -15.85
C MET A 78 -4.62 -1.34 -16.31
N GLU A 79 -3.66 -1.03 -17.18
CA GLU A 79 -3.52 0.31 -17.79
C GLU A 79 -4.80 0.72 -18.51
N LYS A 80 -5.36 -0.19 -19.32
CA LYS A 80 -6.63 0.06 -20.02
C LYS A 80 -7.77 0.27 -19.04
N GLU A 81 -7.96 -0.63 -18.07
CA GLU A 81 -9.06 -0.56 -17.10
C GLU A 81 -9.00 0.73 -16.28
N TYR A 82 -7.83 1.10 -15.78
CA TYR A 82 -7.68 2.32 -14.97
C TYR A 82 -7.79 3.58 -15.82
N SER A 83 -7.28 3.57 -17.05
CA SER A 83 -7.40 4.72 -17.94
C SER A 83 -8.86 5.00 -18.31
N GLU A 84 -9.63 3.95 -18.60
CA GLU A 84 -11.07 4.03 -18.85
C GLU A 84 -11.84 4.49 -17.59
N ARG A 85 -11.49 3.94 -16.41
CA ARG A 85 -12.18 4.27 -15.15
C ARG A 85 -11.98 5.72 -14.71
N TYR A 86 -10.76 6.23 -14.83
CA TYR A 86 -10.39 7.54 -14.28
C TYR A 86 -10.27 8.63 -15.36
N GLY A 87 -10.44 8.30 -16.65
CA GLY A 87 -10.32 9.27 -17.74
C GLY A 87 -8.93 9.91 -17.82
N LYS A 88 -7.88 9.17 -17.45
CA LYS A 88 -6.47 9.60 -17.41
C LYS A 88 -5.61 8.59 -18.15
N ASP A 89 -4.48 9.01 -18.71
CA ASP A 89 -3.47 8.07 -19.23
C ASP A 89 -2.73 7.41 -18.05
N VAL A 90 -3.24 6.29 -17.55
CA VAL A 90 -2.67 5.58 -16.41
C VAL A 90 -1.59 4.62 -16.89
N LYS A 91 -0.40 4.73 -16.30
CA LYS A 91 0.72 3.80 -16.51
C LYS A 91 0.83 2.85 -15.34
N VAL A 92 1.02 1.56 -15.61
CA VAL A 92 1.23 0.54 -14.58
C VAL A 92 2.60 -0.08 -14.80
N LYS A 93 3.56 0.38 -14.00
CA LYS A 93 4.95 -0.08 -14.03
C LYS A 93 5.11 -1.36 -13.22
N ASP A 94 6.14 -2.10 -13.59
CA ASP A 94 6.61 -3.30 -12.90
C ASP A 94 8.13 -3.26 -12.78
N THR A 95 8.64 -2.17 -12.19
CA THR A 95 10.07 -1.99 -11.96
C THR A 95 10.55 -3.02 -10.96
N GLU A 96 11.44 -3.91 -11.38
CA GLU A 96 12.03 -4.97 -10.57
C GLU A 96 12.82 -4.41 -9.38
N PRO A 97 12.99 -5.17 -8.27
CA PRO A 97 13.84 -4.77 -7.15
C PRO A 97 15.27 -4.48 -7.61
N ILE A 98 15.94 -3.56 -6.90
CA ILE A 98 17.34 -3.23 -7.16
C ILE A 98 18.21 -4.17 -6.32
N ASP A 99 19.03 -4.97 -6.98
CA ASP A 99 19.95 -5.89 -6.31
C ASP A 99 20.99 -5.13 -5.47
N GLY A 100 21.35 -5.70 -4.31
CA GLY A 100 22.30 -5.10 -3.36
C GLY A 100 21.77 -3.89 -2.57
N VAL A 101 20.60 -3.34 -2.91
CA VAL A 101 20.01 -2.20 -2.18
C VAL A 101 19.19 -2.69 -1.00
N LYS A 102 19.25 -1.97 0.12
CA LYS A 102 18.40 -2.21 1.29
C LYS A 102 17.73 -0.93 1.76
N PHE A 103 16.53 -0.67 1.23
CA PHE A 103 15.78 0.54 1.55
C PHE A 103 15.44 0.64 3.04
N THR A 104 15.80 1.78 3.63
CA THR A 104 15.71 2.03 5.07
C THR A 104 15.24 3.45 5.35
N TYR A 105 14.50 3.61 6.45
CA TYR A 105 14.12 4.91 7.00
C TYR A 105 14.89 5.23 8.28
N ALA A 106 15.26 6.50 8.45
CA ALA A 106 15.63 7.07 9.74
C ALA A 106 14.79 8.33 9.99
N LEU A 107 14.13 8.40 11.14
CA LEU A 107 13.23 9.51 11.48
C LEU A 107 13.77 10.29 12.68
N ASP A 108 14.05 11.56 12.44
CA ASP A 108 14.50 12.53 13.44
C ASP A 108 13.31 13.06 14.23
N LEU A 109 13.21 12.64 15.49
CA LEU A 109 12.14 13.05 16.40
C LEU A 109 12.32 14.48 16.91
N ASN A 110 13.55 14.99 16.96
CA ASN A 110 13.83 16.36 17.41
C ASN A 110 13.34 17.39 16.39
N ARG A 111 13.42 17.05 15.09
CA ARG A 111 12.96 17.92 14.00
C ARG A 111 11.47 17.79 13.70
N CYS A 112 10.80 16.73 14.14
CA CYS A 112 9.41 16.49 13.75
C CYS A 112 8.45 17.44 14.46
N ILE A 113 7.90 18.41 13.72
CA ILE A 113 6.94 19.38 14.25
C ILE A 113 5.48 18.89 14.26
N GLY A 114 5.19 17.65 13.88
CA GLY A 114 3.81 17.15 13.90
C GLY A 114 2.86 17.69 12.81
N CYS A 115 3.32 18.44 11.81
CA CYS A 115 2.45 19.09 10.80
C CYS A 115 1.63 18.16 9.87
N ARG A 116 1.82 16.84 9.95
CA ARG A 116 1.11 15.80 9.15
C ARG A 116 1.16 15.92 7.62
N ARG A 117 1.94 16.85 7.04
CA ARG A 117 2.16 16.94 5.58
C ARG A 117 2.59 15.61 4.95
N CYS A 118 3.39 14.83 5.67
CA CYS A 118 3.78 13.47 5.26
C CYS A 118 2.60 12.51 5.09
N VAL A 119 1.56 12.64 5.92
CA VAL A 119 0.32 11.83 5.83
C VAL A 119 -0.42 12.17 4.55
N TYR A 120 -0.69 13.46 4.30
CA TYR A 120 -1.43 13.92 3.14
C TYR A 120 -0.71 13.57 1.83
N ALA A 121 0.59 13.84 1.74
CA ALA A 121 1.37 13.46 0.55
C ALA A 121 1.38 11.94 0.31
N CYS A 122 1.38 11.12 1.37
CA CYS A 122 1.30 9.67 1.21
C CYS A 122 -0.07 9.24 0.67
N VAL A 123 -1.15 9.89 1.11
CA VAL A 123 -2.53 9.67 0.66
C VAL A 123 -2.70 10.04 -0.81
N ASP A 124 -2.13 11.17 -1.24
CA ASP A 124 -2.12 11.65 -2.62
C ASP A 124 -1.28 10.76 -3.54
N GLU A 125 -0.03 10.53 -3.18
CA GLU A 125 0.90 9.73 -3.99
C GLU A 125 0.42 8.29 -4.17
N ASN A 126 -0.12 7.70 -3.09
CA ASN A 126 -0.42 6.28 -3.05
C ASN A 126 -1.87 5.94 -3.41
N ASN A 127 -2.67 6.86 -3.96
CA ASN A 127 -4.05 6.59 -4.39
C ASN A 127 -4.90 5.89 -3.31
N GLN A 128 -4.71 6.28 -2.05
CA GLN A 128 -5.46 5.70 -0.92
C GLN A 128 -6.95 6.08 -1.03
N SER A 129 -7.86 5.24 -0.52
CA SER A 129 -9.28 5.61 -0.59
C SER A 129 -9.58 6.83 0.29
N ARG A 130 -10.40 7.74 -0.25
CA ARG A 130 -10.94 8.94 0.39
C ARG A 130 -12.26 8.70 1.14
N GLU A 131 -12.70 7.45 1.27
CA GLU A 131 -13.89 7.08 2.06
C GLU A 131 -13.72 7.45 3.54
N ASN A 132 -14.79 7.65 4.29
CA ASN A 132 -14.73 8.01 5.72
C ASN A 132 -14.82 6.74 6.61
N PRO A 133 -13.79 6.39 7.40
CA PRO A 133 -12.54 7.12 7.62
C PRO A 133 -11.49 6.91 6.53
N GLN A 134 -10.81 8.00 6.17
CA GLN A 134 -9.77 7.99 5.13
C GLN A 134 -8.67 7.00 5.51
N VAL A 135 -8.25 6.18 4.54
CA VAL A 135 -7.12 5.29 4.76
C VAL A 135 -5.85 6.14 4.83
N GLN A 136 -5.09 5.97 5.91
CA GLN A 136 -3.83 6.68 6.16
C GLN A 136 -2.78 5.67 6.63
N TYR A 137 -1.68 5.55 5.88
CA TYR A 137 -0.56 4.67 6.24
C TYR A 137 0.34 5.21 7.34
N ILE A 138 0.27 6.51 7.58
CA ILE A 138 1.13 7.20 8.53
C ILE A 138 0.24 7.73 9.65
N LYS A 139 0.53 7.33 10.88
CA LYS A 139 -0.11 7.83 12.09
C LYS A 139 0.91 8.71 12.81
N VAL A 140 0.64 10.00 12.95
CA VAL A 140 1.50 10.88 13.76
C VAL A 140 0.96 10.89 15.18
N LEU A 141 1.80 10.46 16.11
CA LEU A 141 1.51 10.40 17.54
C LEU A 141 2.15 11.62 18.21
N GLN A 142 1.40 12.30 19.06
CA GLN A 142 1.88 13.38 19.92
C GLN A 142 2.13 12.83 21.32
N PHE A 143 3.26 13.21 21.89
CA PHE A 143 3.70 12.82 23.23
C PHE A 143 4.02 14.07 24.06
N GLU A 144 3.95 13.93 25.38
CA GLU A 144 4.56 14.88 26.32
C GLU A 144 6.08 14.72 26.30
N ASN A 145 6.82 15.82 26.47
CA ASN A 145 8.26 15.76 26.62
C ASN A 145 8.66 14.91 27.83
N GLY A 146 9.58 13.97 27.60
CA GLY A 146 10.11 13.08 28.65
C GLY A 146 9.34 11.76 28.81
N THR A 147 8.21 11.55 28.13
CA THR A 147 7.49 10.27 28.13
C THR A 147 7.47 9.66 26.73
N MET A 148 7.47 8.33 26.64
CA MET A 148 7.26 7.59 25.38
C MET A 148 6.24 6.49 25.61
N ASP A 149 5.11 6.87 26.20
CA ASP A 149 3.99 5.95 26.44
C ASP A 149 3.04 5.97 25.23
N PHE A 150 3.00 4.87 24.49
CA PHE A 150 2.15 4.73 23.31
C PHE A 150 0.66 4.73 23.66
N GLU A 151 0.28 4.31 24.87
CA GLU A 151 -1.12 4.27 25.32
C GLU A 151 -1.64 5.67 25.64
N GLU A 152 -0.78 6.54 26.18
CA GLU A 152 -1.11 7.94 26.48
C GLU A 152 -0.93 8.86 25.27
N SER A 153 -0.35 8.38 24.18
CA SER A 153 -0.08 9.19 22.99
C SER A 153 -1.36 9.69 22.32
N ASN A 154 -1.38 10.97 21.93
CA ASN A 154 -2.53 11.57 21.25
C ASN A 154 -2.36 11.49 19.73
N ARG A 155 -3.35 10.88 19.04
CA ARG A 155 -3.41 10.83 17.57
C ARG A 155 -4.21 11.98 16.95
N TYR A 156 -5.10 12.58 17.72
CA TYR A 156 -6.11 13.54 17.30
C TYR A 156 -5.81 14.93 17.88
N TYR A 157 -4.72 15.53 17.40
CA TYR A 157 -4.36 16.93 17.69
C TYR A 157 -4.59 17.81 16.45
N ASN A 158 -4.70 19.12 16.64
CA ASN A 158 -4.90 20.06 15.54
C ASN A 158 -3.57 20.33 14.81
N PRO A 159 -3.42 19.95 13.52
CA PRO A 159 -2.17 20.12 12.78
C PRO A 159 -1.83 21.58 12.47
N GLU A 160 -2.74 22.52 12.67
CA GLU A 160 -2.51 23.96 12.51
C GLU A 160 -1.90 24.61 13.76
N GLN A 161 -1.98 23.94 14.92
CA GLN A 161 -1.50 24.44 16.21
C GLN A 161 -0.12 23.92 16.59
N VAL A 162 0.52 23.14 15.71
CA VAL A 162 1.82 22.52 15.98
C VAL A 162 2.99 23.38 15.46
N PRO A 163 4.18 23.33 16.09
CA PRO A 163 4.50 22.54 17.28
C PRO A 163 3.90 23.14 18.56
N GLU A 164 3.27 22.29 19.37
CA GLU A 164 2.77 22.68 20.69
C GLU A 164 3.91 22.65 21.72
N GLU A 165 3.91 23.60 22.65
CA GLU A 165 4.92 23.68 23.71
C GLU A 165 4.84 22.46 24.63
N GLY A 166 6.01 21.93 25.03
CA GLY A 166 6.09 20.74 25.89
C GLY A 166 5.79 19.42 25.19
N LYS A 167 5.55 19.41 23.87
CA LYS A 167 5.23 18.21 23.10
C LYS A 167 6.31 17.84 22.10
N TYR A 168 6.37 16.56 21.76
CA TYR A 168 7.08 16.07 20.57
C TYR A 168 6.22 15.10 19.76
N TYR A 169 6.59 14.87 18.51
CA TYR A 169 5.77 14.11 17.57
C TYR A 169 6.54 12.95 16.94
N MET A 170 5.91 11.78 16.91
CA MET A 170 6.47 10.57 16.32
C MET A 170 5.52 9.97 15.27
N PRO A 171 5.87 10.08 13.97
CA PRO A 171 5.19 9.36 12.91
C PRO A 171 5.50 7.85 12.96
N VAL A 172 4.45 7.03 13.02
CA VAL A 172 4.48 5.57 12.96
C VAL A 172 3.81 5.10 11.67
N GLN A 173 4.45 4.15 10.97
CA GLN A 173 3.98 3.55 9.74
C GLN A 173 4.50 2.10 9.61
N CYS A 174 4.24 1.43 8.48
CA CYS A 174 4.85 0.13 8.21
C CYS A 174 6.38 0.22 8.30
N GLN A 175 6.98 -0.63 9.13
CA GLN A 175 8.41 -0.62 9.43
C GLN A 175 9.23 -1.47 8.45
N HIS A 176 8.58 -2.13 7.47
CA HIS A 176 9.21 -3.05 6.50
C HIS A 176 10.19 -4.02 7.17
N CYS A 177 9.72 -4.73 8.18
CA CYS A 177 10.52 -5.63 9.00
C CYS A 177 11.30 -6.66 8.16
N GLU A 178 12.54 -6.97 8.54
CA GLU A 178 13.32 -8.06 7.93
C GLU A 178 12.68 -9.41 8.26
N LYS A 179 12.42 -9.67 9.55
CA LYS A 179 11.70 -10.84 10.03
C LYS A 179 10.20 -10.53 10.12
N ALA A 180 9.57 -10.27 8.97
CA ALA A 180 8.18 -9.83 8.90
C ALA A 180 7.15 -10.91 9.35
N PRO A 181 6.50 -10.77 10.53
CA PRO A 181 5.49 -11.74 10.97
C PRO A 181 4.26 -11.75 10.04
N CYS A 182 3.93 -10.59 9.47
CA CYS A 182 2.83 -10.44 8.54
C CYS A 182 3.03 -11.19 7.20
N VAL A 183 4.28 -11.49 6.81
CA VAL A 183 4.59 -12.35 5.66
C VAL A 183 4.30 -13.81 6.02
N LYS A 184 4.83 -14.28 7.16
CA LYS A 184 4.62 -15.65 7.65
C LYS A 184 3.14 -15.97 7.90
N ALA A 185 2.36 -14.99 8.35
CA ALA A 185 0.95 -15.15 8.67
C ALA A 185 0.04 -15.25 7.43
N CYS A 186 0.53 -15.03 6.20
CA CYS A 186 -0.30 -15.05 5.01
C CYS A 186 -0.48 -16.48 4.46
N PRO A 187 -1.67 -17.09 4.55
CA PRO A 187 -1.86 -18.50 4.18
C PRO A 187 -1.72 -18.77 2.68
N ILE A 188 -1.92 -17.74 1.85
CA ILE A 188 -1.85 -17.83 0.38
C ILE A 188 -0.60 -17.17 -0.21
N LYS A 189 0.33 -16.71 0.65
CA LYS A 189 1.58 -16.04 0.21
C LYS A 189 1.36 -14.83 -0.72
N ALA A 190 0.32 -14.02 -0.44
CA ALA A 190 0.06 -12.76 -1.16
C ALA A 190 0.99 -11.61 -0.74
N THR A 191 1.87 -11.81 0.24
CA THR A 191 2.83 -10.82 0.72
C THR A 191 4.15 -11.52 0.95
N TRP A 192 5.25 -10.87 0.57
CA TRP A 192 6.62 -11.36 0.69
C TRP A 192 7.57 -10.16 0.83
N THR A 193 8.85 -10.42 1.07
CA THR A 193 9.90 -9.41 1.06
C THR A 193 10.66 -9.52 -0.26
N GLU A 194 10.79 -8.40 -0.98
CA GLU A 194 11.62 -8.25 -2.18
C GLU A 194 13.10 -8.09 -1.82
N ASP A 195 14.00 -8.29 -2.79
CA ASP A 195 15.45 -8.26 -2.57
C ASP A 195 15.96 -6.88 -2.15
N ASP A 196 15.27 -5.81 -2.58
CA ASP A 196 15.52 -4.43 -2.15
C ASP A 196 15.08 -4.12 -0.69
N GLY A 197 14.55 -5.14 -0.01
CA GLY A 197 14.07 -5.11 1.35
C GLY A 197 12.62 -4.66 1.51
N ILE A 198 11.92 -4.29 0.45
CA ILE A 198 10.53 -3.85 0.56
C ILE A 198 9.62 -5.07 0.77
N VAL A 199 8.95 -5.15 1.92
CA VAL A 199 7.79 -6.05 2.07
C VAL A 199 6.71 -5.58 1.11
N VAL A 200 6.17 -6.43 0.25
CA VAL A 200 5.13 -6.11 -0.75
C VAL A 200 3.84 -6.85 -0.50
N VAL A 201 2.76 -6.42 -1.15
CA VAL A 201 1.47 -7.13 -1.16
C VAL A 201 0.95 -7.16 -2.58
N ASP A 202 0.71 -8.34 -3.11
CA ASP A 202 -0.05 -8.50 -4.33
C ASP A 202 -1.56 -8.36 -4.01
N TYR A 203 -2.13 -7.22 -4.39
CA TYR A 203 -3.55 -6.96 -4.18
C TYR A 203 -4.45 -7.90 -5.00
N ASN A 204 -4.02 -8.37 -6.17
CA ASN A 204 -4.79 -9.31 -6.99
C ASN A 204 -4.81 -10.70 -6.36
N TRP A 205 -3.70 -11.09 -5.72
CA TRP A 205 -3.62 -12.38 -5.04
C TRP A 205 -4.31 -12.38 -3.67
N CYS A 206 -4.34 -11.24 -2.97
CA CYS A 206 -4.88 -11.11 -1.62
C CYS A 206 -6.36 -11.55 -1.48
N ILE A 207 -6.64 -12.46 -0.52
CA ILE A 207 -8.00 -12.95 -0.20
C ILE A 207 -8.67 -12.20 0.98
N GLY A 208 -8.00 -11.17 1.51
CA GLY A 208 -8.56 -10.34 2.59
C GLY A 208 -8.81 -11.06 3.92
N CYS A 209 -8.04 -12.12 4.25
CA CYS A 209 -8.21 -12.87 5.50
C CYS A 209 -7.77 -12.09 6.76
N ARG A 210 -7.02 -10.99 6.59
CA ARG A 210 -6.59 -10.05 7.64
C ARG A 210 -5.65 -10.62 8.70
N TYR A 211 -5.21 -11.87 8.60
CA TYR A 211 -4.19 -12.43 9.51
C TYR A 211 -2.89 -11.62 9.52
N CYS A 212 -2.49 -11.07 8.38
CA CYS A 212 -1.33 -10.19 8.29
C CYS A 212 -1.49 -8.87 9.07
N MET A 213 -2.72 -8.40 9.32
CA MET A 213 -2.99 -7.24 10.16
C MET A 213 -2.84 -7.61 11.63
N ALA A 214 -3.46 -8.72 12.06
CA ALA A 214 -3.35 -9.21 13.43
C ALA A 214 -1.90 -9.54 13.83
N ALA A 215 -1.11 -10.06 12.88
CA ALA A 215 0.29 -10.37 13.09
C ALA A 215 1.23 -9.15 13.12
N CYS A 216 0.75 -7.95 12.72
CA CYS A 216 1.61 -6.76 12.64
C CYS A 216 1.62 -6.01 13.97
N PRO A 217 2.77 -5.94 14.69
CA PRO A 217 2.83 -5.30 16.00
C PRO A 217 2.80 -3.76 15.93
N TYR A 218 2.79 -3.20 14.72
CA TYR A 218 2.86 -1.76 14.44
C TYR A 218 1.58 -1.19 13.82
N GLU A 219 0.56 -2.04 13.63
CA GLU A 219 -0.66 -1.69 12.89
C GLU A 219 -0.39 -1.04 11.51
N GLY A 220 0.69 -1.47 10.85
CA GLY A 220 1.16 -0.87 9.59
C GLY A 220 0.38 -1.30 8.34
N ARG A 221 -0.80 -1.91 8.51
CA ARG A 221 -1.64 -2.47 7.45
C ARG A 221 -3.09 -1.99 7.61
N SER A 222 -3.74 -1.69 6.49
CA SER A 222 -5.12 -1.21 6.42
C SER A 222 -5.95 -2.13 5.53
N PHE A 223 -7.25 -2.27 5.81
CA PHE A 223 -8.15 -3.12 5.02
C PHE A 223 -9.16 -2.29 4.26
N ASN A 224 -9.35 -2.62 2.97
CA ASN A 224 -10.36 -1.99 2.13
C ASN A 224 -11.72 -2.68 2.33
N TRP A 225 -12.61 -2.03 3.08
CA TRP A 225 -13.94 -2.56 3.39
C TRP A 225 -14.96 -2.35 2.26
N GLY A 226 -14.92 -1.16 1.66
CA GLY A 226 -15.73 -0.74 0.52
C GLY A 226 -14.96 -0.77 -0.79
N ASP A 227 -15.63 -0.34 -1.85
CA ASP A 227 -14.99 -0.03 -3.11
C ASP A 227 -14.20 1.28 -2.98
N PRO A 228 -13.03 1.40 -3.64
CA PRO A 228 -12.17 2.57 -3.47
C PRO A 228 -12.90 3.83 -3.94
N HIS A 229 -13.21 4.71 -3.00
CA HIS A 229 -13.59 6.08 -3.33
C HIS A 229 -12.33 6.89 -3.63
N LEU A 230 -12.02 7.13 -4.90
CA LEU A 230 -10.90 7.96 -5.34
C LEU A 230 -11.37 8.84 -6.50
N PRO A 231 -11.46 10.16 -6.31
CA PRO A 231 -11.83 11.10 -7.37
C PRO A 231 -10.87 10.99 -8.56
N ALA A 232 -11.41 11.05 -9.78
CA ALA A 232 -10.63 10.95 -10.99
C ALA A 232 -9.58 12.07 -11.08
N GLU A 233 -9.91 13.26 -10.59
CA GLU A 233 -9.05 14.43 -10.56
C GLU A 233 -7.81 14.23 -9.67
N GLU A 234 -7.97 13.53 -8.54
CA GLU A 234 -6.91 13.28 -7.55
C GLU A 234 -6.08 12.03 -7.85
N MET A 235 -6.55 11.15 -8.74
CA MET A 235 -5.84 9.92 -9.09
C MET A 235 -4.45 10.19 -9.68
N ASN A 236 -3.39 9.65 -9.06
CA ASN A 236 -2.04 9.63 -9.59
C ASN A 236 -1.91 8.57 -10.70
N PRO A 237 -1.67 8.97 -11.97
CA PRO A 237 -1.63 8.05 -13.10
C PRO A 237 -0.35 7.20 -13.16
N ASN A 238 0.73 7.60 -12.47
CA ASN A 238 1.98 6.85 -12.45
C ASN A 238 1.90 5.77 -11.36
N THR A 239 1.47 4.58 -11.76
CA THR A 239 1.23 3.48 -10.83
C THR A 239 2.25 2.36 -10.94
N HIS A 240 2.36 1.55 -9.89
CA HIS A 240 3.15 0.33 -9.87
C HIS A 240 2.27 -0.87 -9.47
N TYR A 241 2.50 -2.04 -10.07
CA TYR A 241 1.71 -3.26 -9.83
C TYR A 241 1.67 -3.65 -8.34
N LEU A 242 2.82 -3.65 -7.66
CA LEU A 242 2.94 -3.91 -6.21
C LEU A 242 2.86 -2.64 -5.33
N GLY A 243 2.53 -1.49 -5.91
CA GLY A 243 2.66 -0.17 -5.27
C GLY A 243 1.34 0.58 -5.14
N ASN A 244 1.31 1.81 -5.66
CA ASN A 244 0.24 2.80 -5.48
C ASN A 244 -0.99 2.63 -6.39
N ARG A 245 -1.20 1.51 -7.07
CA ARG A 245 -2.41 1.33 -7.89
C ARG A 245 -3.71 1.36 -7.05
N PRO A 246 -4.87 1.77 -7.59
CA PRO A 246 -6.12 1.78 -6.83
C PRO A 246 -6.48 0.39 -6.31
N ARG A 247 -6.83 0.28 -5.03
CA ARG A 247 -7.09 -1.02 -4.38
C ARG A 247 -8.55 -1.40 -4.48
N MET A 248 -8.79 -2.67 -4.79
CA MET A 248 -10.13 -3.23 -4.78
C MET A 248 -10.66 -3.47 -3.37
N ARG A 249 -11.99 -3.60 -3.26
CA ARG A 249 -12.64 -4.09 -2.06
C ARG A 249 -12.08 -5.44 -1.61
N GLY A 250 -11.88 -5.59 -0.30
CA GLY A 250 -11.55 -6.85 0.34
C GLY A 250 -10.06 -7.19 0.34
N VAL A 251 -9.18 -6.23 0.07
CA VAL A 251 -7.72 -6.44 0.11
C VAL A 251 -7.07 -5.63 1.22
N VAL A 252 -5.94 -6.14 1.71
CA VAL A 252 -5.10 -5.44 2.67
C VAL A 252 -4.05 -4.63 1.92
N GLU A 253 -3.85 -3.39 2.36
CA GLU A 253 -2.84 -2.47 1.86
C GLU A 253 -1.95 -1.94 2.98
N LYS A 254 -0.85 -1.29 2.61
CA LYS A 254 0.16 -0.75 3.54
C LYS A 254 1.06 0.23 2.83
N CYS A 255 1.88 0.95 3.60
CA CYS A 255 3.03 1.68 3.06
C CYS A 255 3.94 0.72 2.29
N THR A 256 4.41 1.15 1.12
CA THR A 256 5.27 0.39 0.23
C THR A 256 6.61 1.09 0.00
N PHE A 257 7.00 2.04 0.86
CA PHE A 257 8.12 2.95 0.60
C PHE A 257 8.05 3.64 -0.78
N CYS A 258 6.82 3.85 -1.27
CA CYS A 258 6.55 4.42 -2.60
C CYS A 258 7.39 3.73 -3.69
N ILE A 259 7.24 2.41 -3.87
CA ILE A 259 7.98 1.59 -4.87
C ILE A 259 8.07 2.27 -6.23
N GLN A 260 6.96 2.88 -6.67
CA GLN A 260 6.85 3.62 -7.92
C GLN A 260 7.78 4.86 -8.02
N ARG A 261 8.45 5.24 -6.93
CA ARG A 261 9.41 6.35 -6.82
C ARG A 261 10.79 5.85 -6.40
N SER A 262 10.86 5.06 -5.33
CA SER A 262 12.12 4.63 -4.73
C SER A 262 12.96 3.76 -5.67
N ARG A 263 12.33 2.87 -6.45
CA ARG A 263 13.03 2.08 -7.47
C ARG A 263 13.51 2.90 -8.68
N GLU A 264 13.04 4.15 -8.82
CA GLU A 264 13.44 5.09 -9.87
C GLU A 264 14.43 6.15 -9.35
N GLY A 265 15.03 5.92 -8.18
CA GLY A 265 15.98 6.85 -7.56
C GLY A 265 15.35 8.12 -6.97
N ARG A 266 14.02 8.16 -6.85
CA ARG A 266 13.30 9.29 -6.23
C ARG A 266 12.94 9.00 -4.78
N TYR A 267 12.91 10.05 -3.97
CA TYR A 267 12.47 9.91 -2.59
C TYR A 267 10.97 9.58 -2.50
N PRO A 268 10.54 8.83 -1.48
CA PRO A 268 9.13 8.66 -1.16
C PRO A 268 8.45 10.02 -0.91
N ALA A 269 7.18 10.16 -1.30
CA ALA A 269 6.46 11.44 -1.19
C ALA A 269 6.45 12.02 0.24
N CYS A 270 6.39 11.15 1.26
CA CYS A 270 6.43 11.58 2.66
C CYS A 270 7.79 12.13 3.12
N VAL A 271 8.88 11.80 2.44
CA VAL A 271 10.22 12.37 2.67
C VAL A 271 10.33 13.73 1.98
N GLU A 272 10.00 13.80 0.69
CA GLU A 272 10.12 15.04 -0.09
C GLU A 272 9.26 16.18 0.45
N ILE A 273 8.06 15.89 0.95
CA ILE A 273 7.15 16.93 1.46
C ILE A 273 7.56 17.47 2.84
N CYS A 274 8.47 16.81 3.55
CA CYS A 274 8.77 17.14 4.94
C CYS A 274 9.50 18.49 5.03
N PRO A 275 8.86 19.57 5.56
CA PRO A 275 9.44 20.91 5.49
C PRO A 275 10.67 21.09 6.38
N VAL A 276 10.81 20.22 7.38
CA VAL A 276 11.85 20.23 8.41
C VAL A 276 12.89 19.13 8.19
N GLY A 277 12.76 18.35 7.11
CA GLY A 277 13.69 17.28 6.78
C GLY A 277 13.81 16.20 7.87
N ALA A 278 12.75 15.96 8.66
CA ALA A 278 12.76 14.97 9.74
C ALA A 278 12.81 13.52 9.24
N ARG A 279 12.29 13.26 8.03
CA ARG A 279 12.24 11.93 7.43
C ARG A 279 13.44 11.72 6.51
N LYS A 280 14.29 10.74 6.82
CA LYS A 280 15.45 10.34 6.01
C LYS A 280 15.20 8.98 5.42
N PHE A 281 15.55 8.80 4.16
CA PHE A 281 15.35 7.56 3.41
C PHE A 281 16.53 7.32 2.50
N GLY A 282 16.96 6.07 2.39
CA GLY A 282 18.07 5.70 1.53
C GLY A 282 18.40 4.22 1.60
N ASP A 283 19.51 3.87 0.98
CA ASP A 283 20.07 2.52 1.01
C ASP A 283 20.98 2.34 2.23
N MET A 284 20.69 1.35 3.07
CA MET A 284 21.52 1.01 4.24
C MET A 284 22.88 0.41 3.86
N ASN A 285 23.00 -0.18 2.67
CA ASN A 285 24.22 -0.81 2.20
C ASN A 285 25.17 0.19 1.52
N ASP A 286 24.67 1.34 1.09
CA ASP A 286 25.48 2.41 0.51
C ASP A 286 26.20 3.20 1.62
N PRO A 287 27.55 3.19 1.68
CA PRO A 287 28.33 3.91 2.68
C PRO A 287 28.14 5.43 2.62
N THR A 288 27.73 5.96 1.48
CA THR A 288 27.55 7.41 1.26
C THR A 288 26.15 7.89 1.56
N SER A 289 25.22 6.99 1.88
CA SER A 289 23.83 7.35 2.11
C SER A 289 23.62 8.10 3.43
N GLU A 290 22.64 8.99 3.45
CA GLU A 290 22.30 9.75 4.66
C GLU A 290 21.86 8.83 5.81
N VAL A 291 21.14 7.74 5.49
CA VAL A 291 20.70 6.76 6.51
C VAL A 291 21.88 6.00 7.10
N ARG A 292 22.91 5.69 6.29
CA ARG A 292 24.14 5.07 6.78
C ARG A 292 24.91 5.99 7.70
N TYR A 293 25.08 7.26 7.32
CA TYR A 293 25.71 8.27 8.17
C TYR A 293 25.02 8.38 9.53
N ILE A 294 23.69 8.43 9.55
CA ILE A 294 22.90 8.49 10.80
C ILE A 294 23.15 7.26 11.67
N PHE A 295 23.16 6.07 11.07
CA PHE A 295 23.39 4.83 11.80
C PHE A 295 24.79 4.77 12.45
N GLU A 296 25.80 5.34 11.80
CA GLU A 296 27.18 5.36 12.31
C GLU A 296 27.43 6.48 13.34
N HIS A 297 26.74 7.61 13.24
CA HIS A 297 27.05 8.82 14.00
C HIS A 297 26.00 9.22 15.04
N LYS A 298 24.80 8.63 15.01
CA LYS A 298 23.69 8.97 15.91
C LYS A 298 23.23 7.75 16.70
N ARG A 299 22.65 8.00 17.88
CA ARG A 299 21.98 6.96 18.67
C ARG A 299 20.61 6.72 18.07
N VAL A 300 20.48 5.59 17.38
CA VAL A 300 19.21 5.14 16.79
C VAL A 300 18.56 4.09 17.67
N PHE A 301 17.23 4.00 17.62
CA PHE A 301 16.46 2.93 18.24
C PHE A 301 15.33 2.50 17.30
N ARG A 302 14.80 1.30 17.52
CA ARG A 302 13.59 0.81 16.86
C ARG A 302 12.47 0.66 17.88
N ILE A 303 11.24 0.71 17.41
CA ILE A 303 10.08 0.44 18.24
C ILE A 303 9.85 -1.06 18.39
N LYS A 304 9.52 -1.53 19.60
CA LYS A 304 9.25 -2.94 19.93
C LYS A 304 10.39 -3.89 19.54
N GLU A 305 11.62 -3.57 19.95
CA GLU A 305 12.82 -4.37 19.68
C GLU A 305 12.77 -5.77 20.31
N ASP A 306 12.07 -5.89 21.45
CA ASP A 306 11.81 -7.12 22.19
C ASP A 306 11.14 -8.21 21.33
N LEU A 307 10.38 -7.82 20.30
CA LEU A 307 9.69 -8.74 19.40
C LEU A 307 10.59 -9.32 18.29
N LEU A 308 11.85 -8.89 18.20
CA LEU A 308 12.86 -9.40 17.26
C LEU A 308 12.41 -9.45 15.79
N THR A 309 11.56 -8.50 15.38
CA THR A 309 11.08 -8.41 13.98
C THR A 309 12.10 -7.76 13.04
N GLU A 310 13.18 -7.18 13.58
CA GLU A 310 14.23 -6.46 12.85
C GLU A 310 13.68 -5.39 11.88
N PRO A 311 12.98 -4.34 12.38
CA PRO A 311 12.54 -3.19 11.59
C PRO A 311 13.63 -2.54 10.70
N LYS A 312 13.27 -2.14 9.48
CA LYS A 312 14.09 -1.30 8.58
C LYS A 312 13.71 0.19 8.68
N PHE A 313 13.18 0.56 9.83
CA PHE A 313 12.73 1.90 10.12
C PHE A 313 13.22 2.24 11.52
N PHE A 314 14.02 3.28 11.60
CA PHE A 314 14.74 3.68 12.79
C PHE A 314 14.29 5.07 13.23
N TYR A 315 14.38 5.32 14.53
CA TYR A 315 14.09 6.60 15.15
C TYR A 315 15.34 7.11 15.85
N PHE A 316 15.55 8.42 15.87
CA PHE A 316 16.68 9.04 16.57
C PHE A 316 16.35 10.46 16.98
N PHE A 317 17.18 11.02 17.86
CA PHE A 317 17.16 12.43 18.22
C PHE A 317 18.40 13.09 17.61
N GLY A 318 18.17 14.01 16.67
CA GLY A 318 19.20 14.68 15.87
C GLY A 318 19.97 15.77 16.58
#